data_AF-A0A372LPH1-F1
#
_entry.id   AF-A0A372LPH1-F1
#
_cell.length_a   1.000
_cell.length_b   1.000
_cell.length_c   1.000
_cell.angle_alpha   90.00
_cell.angle_beta   90.00
_cell.angle_gamma   90.00
#
_symmetry.space_group_name_H-M   'P 1'
#
loop_
_entity.id
_entity.type
_entity.pdbx_description
1 polymer ?
#
loop_
_entity_poly.entity_id
_entity_poly.type
_entity_poly.pdbx_seq_one_letter_code
_entity_poly.pdbx_strand_id
1 'polypeptide(L)'
;MKKVLMLVLIVFLLQTGMNVKAATHYANIKVNGVAMTAPVNQPFNSGGITYVPLNVIVQKMGDKVTWLNAEKKSVIQLKNKQVINVKDGATYVGLNGKTTPLVTKIVKGKTVDAKLKPIFKNNTLYVPVQFLSSKIMGYSVKIVTEKGKRAIHVNKLKPQPKSKPAPKSDPYKELPKNEQIPVTGDMSKAPISDGKTAPVSKEFANQ
;
A
#
# COMPACT_ATOMS: atom_id res chain seq x y z
N MET A 1 36.14 -44.03 29.31
CA MET A 1 35.13 -43.85 28.23
C MET A 1 33.84 -43.14 28.68
N LYS A 2 33.24 -43.50 29.82
CA LYS A 2 32.01 -42.86 30.36
C LYS A 2 32.09 -41.32 30.56
N LYS A 3 33.25 -40.80 30.98
CA LYS A 3 33.45 -39.35 31.23
C LYS A 3 33.60 -38.52 29.95
N VAL A 4 34.17 -39.11 28.89
CA VAL A 4 34.30 -38.46 27.56
C VAL A 4 32.95 -38.49 26.84
N LEU A 5 32.18 -39.57 26.98
CA LEU A 5 30.80 -39.66 26.47
C LEU A 5 29.88 -38.61 27.11
N MET A 6 30.07 -38.32 28.40
CA MET A 6 29.25 -37.32 29.11
C MET A 6 29.57 -35.88 28.69
N LEU A 7 30.83 -35.58 28.36
CA LEU A 7 31.25 -34.25 27.89
C LEU A 7 30.71 -33.93 26.48
N VAL A 8 30.66 -34.92 25.58
CA VAL A 8 30.11 -34.74 24.23
C VAL A 8 28.59 -34.48 24.26
N LEU A 9 27.87 -35.12 25.19
CA LEU A 9 26.42 -34.91 25.35
C LEU A 9 26.08 -33.48 25.84
N ILE A 10 26.92 -32.90 26.70
CA ILE A 10 26.74 -31.54 27.23
C ILE A 10 26.99 -30.48 26.15
N VAL A 11 27.99 -30.67 25.29
CA VAL A 11 28.30 -29.75 24.19
C VAL A 11 27.20 -29.76 23.11
N PHE A 12 26.56 -30.92 22.89
CA PHE A 12 25.46 -31.04 21.93
C PHE A 12 24.16 -30.35 22.39
N LEU A 13 23.93 -30.25 23.71
CA LEU A 13 22.77 -29.55 24.28
C LEU A 13 22.85 -28.02 24.16
N LEU A 14 24.05 -27.46 24.03
CA LEU A 14 24.29 -26.01 23.92
C LEU A 14 24.04 -25.43 22.52
N GLN A 15 23.84 -26.26 21.48
CA GLN A 15 23.69 -25.78 20.10
C GLN A 15 22.25 -25.48 19.67
N THR A 16 21.25 -25.69 20.54
CA THR A 16 19.86 -25.36 20.21
C THR A 16 19.57 -23.88 20.42
N GLY A 17 20.18 -23.03 19.59
CA GLY A 17 19.80 -21.63 19.46
C GLY A 17 18.33 -21.54 19.06
N MET A 18 17.45 -21.27 20.03
CA MET A 18 16.04 -21.01 19.80
C MET A 18 15.93 -19.73 18.97
N ASN A 19 15.80 -19.88 17.66
CA ASN A 19 15.42 -18.78 16.78
C ASN A 19 13.96 -18.42 17.07
N VAL A 20 13.73 -17.61 18.10
CA VAL A 20 12.41 -17.06 18.41
C VAL A 20 12.08 -16.05 17.33
N LYS A 21 11.23 -16.44 16.36
CA LYS A 21 10.61 -15.49 15.44
C LYS A 21 9.67 -14.62 16.26
N ALA A 22 10.11 -13.40 16.57
CA ALA A 22 9.29 -12.42 17.26
C ALA A 22 7.92 -12.28 16.56
N ALA A 23 6.85 -12.52 17.31
CA ALA A 23 5.50 -12.31 16.82
C ALA A 23 5.38 -10.83 16.41
N THR A 24 5.13 -10.58 15.12
CA THR A 24 4.91 -9.22 14.64
C THR A 24 3.56 -8.74 15.17
N HIS A 25 3.59 -7.93 16.23
CA HIS A 25 2.39 -7.28 16.75
C HIS A 25 2.08 -6.02 15.95
N TYR A 26 0.96 -6.05 15.23
CA TYR A 26 0.42 -4.85 14.61
C TYR A 26 -0.40 -4.06 15.63
N ALA A 27 -0.13 -2.76 15.75
CA ALA A 27 -0.87 -1.90 16.66
C ALA A 27 -2.26 -1.54 16.12
N ASN A 28 -2.37 -1.31 14.81
CA ASN A 28 -3.52 -0.67 14.20
C ASN A 28 -3.46 -0.67 12.66
N ILE A 29 -4.63 -0.55 12.04
CA ILE A 29 -4.79 -0.17 10.64
C ILE A 29 -5.32 1.27 10.63
N LYS A 30 -4.76 2.12 9.77
CA LYS A 30 -5.26 3.46 9.49
C LYS A 30 -5.76 3.51 8.05
N VAL A 31 -7.02 3.91 7.85
CA VAL A 31 -7.60 4.11 6.51
C VAL A 31 -7.87 5.59 6.32
N ASN A 32 -7.24 6.22 5.33
CA ASN A 32 -7.31 7.67 5.09
C ASN A 32 -6.99 8.50 6.36
N GLY A 33 -5.95 8.07 7.11
CA GLY A 33 -5.54 8.71 8.36
C GLY A 33 -6.36 8.35 9.61
N VAL A 34 -7.52 7.72 9.46
CA VAL A 34 -8.40 7.33 10.58
C VAL A 34 -8.03 5.93 11.07
N ALA A 35 -7.69 5.81 12.35
CA ALA A 35 -7.40 4.51 12.97
C ALA A 35 -8.67 3.66 13.13
N MET A 36 -8.55 2.37 12.86
CA MET A 36 -9.59 1.38 13.14
C MET A 36 -9.61 1.02 14.63
N THR A 37 -10.79 0.89 15.22
CA THR A 37 -10.98 0.51 16.63
C THR A 37 -10.70 -0.98 16.85
N ALA A 38 -9.95 -1.30 17.91
CA ALA A 38 -9.75 -2.66 18.42
C ALA A 38 -10.94 -3.08 19.31
N PRO A 39 -11.24 -4.38 19.54
CA PRO A 39 -10.42 -5.57 19.30
C PRO A 39 -10.73 -6.36 18.01
N VAL A 40 -11.85 -6.09 17.34
CA VAL A 40 -12.25 -6.77 16.10
C VAL A 40 -11.53 -6.09 14.91
N ASN A 41 -11.14 -6.84 13.89
CA ASN A 41 -10.48 -6.33 12.67
C ASN A 41 -8.99 -5.96 12.81
N GLN A 42 -8.28 -6.53 13.79
CA GLN A 42 -6.83 -6.39 13.83
C GLN A 42 -6.17 -7.22 12.72
N PRO A 43 -5.14 -6.68 12.06
CA PRO A 43 -4.36 -7.46 11.11
C PRO A 43 -3.53 -8.50 11.86
N PHE A 44 -3.25 -9.62 11.21
CA PHE A 44 -2.43 -10.68 11.78
C PHE A 44 -1.41 -11.18 10.76
N ASN A 45 -0.34 -11.81 11.24
CA ASN A 45 0.61 -12.50 10.37
C ASN A 45 0.36 -14.01 10.44
N SER A 46 0.36 -14.67 9.29
CA SER A 46 0.34 -16.13 9.19
C SER A 46 1.23 -16.57 8.04
N GLY A 47 2.21 -17.42 8.32
CA GLY A 47 3.16 -17.91 7.31
C GLY A 47 3.97 -16.80 6.63
N GLY A 48 4.27 -15.69 7.32
CA GLY A 48 4.97 -14.54 6.76
C GLY A 48 4.06 -13.60 5.94
N ILE A 49 2.79 -13.95 5.75
CA ILE A 49 1.81 -13.12 5.05
C ILE A 49 1.01 -12.32 6.07
N THR A 50 0.86 -11.02 5.80
CA THR A 50 0.04 -10.13 6.63
C THR A 50 -1.37 -10.09 6.08
N TYR A 51 -2.34 -10.37 6.93
CA TYR A 51 -3.75 -10.45 6.61
C TYR A 51 -4.48 -9.25 7.19
N VAL A 52 -5.39 -8.68 6.40
CA VAL A 52 -6.12 -7.45 6.73
C VAL A 52 -7.62 -7.63 6.47
N PRO A 53 -8.50 -7.01 7.27
CA PRO A 53 -9.96 -7.12 7.17
C PRO A 53 -10.47 -6.41 5.92
N LEU A 54 -10.88 -7.17 4.90
CA LEU A 54 -11.21 -6.63 3.59
C LEU A 54 -12.38 -5.63 3.64
N ASN A 55 -13.52 -6.09 4.17
CA ASN A 55 -14.78 -5.34 4.04
C ASN A 55 -14.75 -4.02 4.79
N VAL A 56 -14.17 -4.00 5.98
CA VAL A 56 -14.06 -2.78 6.79
C VAL A 56 -13.15 -1.76 6.11
N ILE A 57 -12.03 -2.21 5.52
CA ILE A 57 -11.14 -1.31 4.76
C ILE A 57 -11.88 -0.74 3.55
N VAL A 58 -12.58 -1.58 2.78
CA VAL A 58 -13.34 -1.16 1.59
C VAL A 58 -14.42 -0.12 1.95
N GLN A 59 -15.19 -0.36 3.02
CA GLN A 59 -16.20 0.59 3.51
C GLN A 59 -15.57 1.94 3.90
N LYS A 60 -14.45 1.91 4.63
CA LYS A 60 -13.71 3.13 5.03
C LYS A 60 -13.06 3.86 3.85
N MET A 61 -12.81 3.17 2.74
CA MET A 61 -12.40 3.78 1.47
C MET A 61 -13.57 4.44 0.71
N GLY A 62 -14.80 4.19 1.17
CA GLY A 62 -16.03 4.72 0.59
C GLY A 62 -16.49 3.97 -0.65
N ASP A 63 -16.06 2.73 -0.81
CA ASP A 63 -16.54 1.80 -1.83
C ASP A 63 -17.65 0.92 -1.24
N LYS A 64 -18.52 0.36 -2.10
CA LYS A 64 -19.62 -0.49 -1.61
C LYS A 64 -19.14 -1.91 -1.45
N VAL A 65 -19.59 -2.57 -0.39
CA VAL A 65 -19.34 -4.00 -0.17
C VAL A 65 -20.60 -4.69 0.32
N THR A 66 -20.90 -5.82 -0.30
CA THR A 66 -21.99 -6.73 0.10
C THR A 66 -21.38 -8.04 0.56
N TRP A 67 -21.72 -8.46 1.77
CA TRP A 67 -21.32 -9.76 2.32
C TRP A 67 -22.39 -10.81 2.00
N LEU A 68 -21.98 -11.88 1.33
CA LEU A 68 -22.83 -13.04 1.03
C LEU A 68 -22.42 -14.18 1.95
N ASN A 69 -23.11 -14.27 3.09
CA ASN A 69 -22.73 -15.15 4.21
C ASN A 69 -22.71 -16.63 3.82
N ALA A 70 -23.73 -17.09 3.08
CA ALA A 70 -23.85 -18.49 2.63
C ALA A 70 -22.66 -18.94 1.77
N GLU A 71 -22.08 -18.02 1.00
CA GLU A 71 -20.97 -18.31 0.10
C GLU A 71 -19.60 -17.95 0.70
N LYS A 72 -19.57 -17.35 1.89
CA LYS A 72 -18.39 -16.70 2.50
C LYS A 72 -17.67 -15.78 1.49
N LYS A 73 -18.45 -14.94 0.81
CA LYS A 73 -18.01 -14.14 -0.34
C LYS A 73 -18.32 -12.66 -0.13
N SER A 74 -17.36 -11.81 -0.42
CA SER A 74 -17.54 -10.35 -0.46
C SER A 74 -17.63 -9.89 -1.91
N VAL A 75 -18.69 -9.13 -2.22
CA VAL A 75 -18.90 -8.48 -3.51
C VAL A 75 -18.63 -6.99 -3.33
N ILE A 76 -17.56 -6.50 -3.94
CA ILE A 76 -17.10 -5.12 -3.81
C ILE A 76 -17.44 -4.38 -5.10
N GLN A 77 -18.06 -3.21 -4.99
CA GLN A 77 -18.23 -2.29 -6.10
C GLN A 77 -17.37 -1.06 -5.85
N LEU A 78 -16.33 -0.92 -6.66
CA LEU A 78 -15.46 0.24 -6.62
C LEU A 78 -16.13 1.44 -7.30
N LYS A 79 -15.73 2.66 -6.93
CA LYS A 79 -16.23 3.90 -7.55
C LYS A 79 -16.06 3.96 -9.06
N ASN A 80 -15.07 3.25 -9.62
CA ASN A 80 -14.87 3.15 -11.07
C ASN A 80 -15.73 2.07 -11.75
N LYS A 81 -16.82 1.64 -11.09
CA LYS A 81 -17.78 0.63 -11.56
C LYS A 81 -17.23 -0.79 -11.71
N GLN A 82 -16.00 -1.05 -11.25
CA GLN A 82 -15.48 -2.42 -11.18
C GLN A 82 -16.19 -3.21 -10.08
N VAL A 83 -16.56 -4.45 -10.40
CA VAL A 83 -17.15 -5.41 -9.46
C VAL A 83 -16.14 -6.51 -9.18
N ILE A 84 -15.81 -6.69 -7.90
CA ILE A 84 -14.80 -7.65 -7.44
C ILE A 84 -15.45 -8.64 -6.48
N ASN A 85 -15.31 -9.93 -6.78
CA ASN A 85 -15.81 -11.03 -5.96
C ASN A 85 -14.63 -11.71 -5.28
N VAL A 86 -14.60 -11.67 -3.94
CA VAL A 86 -13.54 -12.30 -3.13
C VAL A 86 -14.17 -13.34 -2.22
N LYS A 87 -13.80 -14.61 -2.41
CA LYS A 87 -14.33 -15.75 -1.65
C LYS A 87 -13.27 -16.33 -0.72
N ASP A 88 -13.69 -16.74 0.47
CA ASP A 88 -12.85 -17.49 1.41
C ASP A 88 -12.18 -18.70 0.73
N GLY A 89 -10.90 -18.91 1.03
CA GLY A 89 -10.11 -20.04 0.53
C GLY A 89 -9.73 -20.00 -0.97
N ALA A 90 -10.29 -19.10 -1.77
CA ALA A 90 -10.03 -19.02 -3.21
C ALA A 90 -8.69 -18.34 -3.52
N THR A 91 -7.91 -18.86 -4.47
CA THR A 91 -6.68 -18.20 -4.96
C THR A 91 -6.95 -17.23 -6.11
N TYR A 92 -8.20 -17.13 -6.55
CA TYR A 92 -8.66 -16.26 -7.62
C TYR A 92 -9.81 -15.38 -7.15
N VAL A 93 -9.98 -14.24 -7.81
CA VAL A 93 -11.10 -13.33 -7.64
C VAL A 93 -11.86 -13.19 -8.95
N GLY A 94 -13.15 -12.91 -8.85
CA GLY A 94 -13.92 -12.44 -10.00
C GLY A 94 -13.71 -10.93 -10.16
N LEU A 95 -13.30 -10.47 -11.33
CA LEU A 95 -13.19 -9.07 -11.71
C LEU A 95 -14.08 -8.85 -12.94
N ASN A 96 -15.19 -8.11 -12.78
CA ASN A 96 -16.18 -7.86 -13.83
C ASN A 96 -16.62 -9.16 -14.55
N GLY A 97 -16.85 -10.22 -13.77
CA GLY A 97 -17.23 -11.54 -14.28
C GLY A 97 -16.07 -12.42 -14.77
N LYS A 98 -14.83 -11.92 -14.84
CA LYS A 98 -13.65 -12.70 -15.25
C LYS A 98 -12.83 -13.18 -14.05
N THR A 99 -12.33 -14.42 -14.11
CA THR A 99 -11.47 -14.97 -13.05
C THR A 99 -10.03 -14.47 -13.20
N THR A 100 -9.47 -13.87 -12.15
CA THR A 100 -8.11 -13.30 -12.11
C THR A 100 -7.40 -13.78 -10.83
N PRO A 101 -6.09 -14.09 -10.84
CA PRO A 101 -5.37 -14.46 -9.63
C PRO A 101 -5.48 -13.38 -8.54
N LEU A 102 -5.72 -13.78 -7.29
CA LEU A 102 -5.86 -12.86 -6.15
C LEU A 102 -4.57 -12.06 -5.93
N VAL A 103 -3.43 -12.75 -5.92
CA VAL A 103 -2.11 -12.13 -5.79
C VAL A 103 -1.19 -12.77 -6.82
N THR A 104 -0.45 -11.92 -7.53
CA THR A 104 0.59 -12.37 -8.45
C THR A 104 1.97 -11.99 -7.93
N LYS A 105 2.99 -12.71 -8.36
CA LYS A 105 4.40 -12.43 -8.09
C LYS A 105 5.20 -12.55 -9.39
N ILE A 106 6.33 -11.84 -9.48
CA ILE A 106 7.24 -11.95 -10.61
C ILE A 106 8.30 -13.00 -10.27
N VAL A 107 8.43 -14.02 -11.11
CA VAL A 107 9.46 -15.06 -11.01
C VAL A 107 10.16 -15.15 -12.36
N LYS A 108 11.47 -14.88 -12.40
CA LYS A 108 12.27 -14.90 -13.63
C LYS A 108 11.65 -14.03 -14.75
N GLY A 109 11.19 -12.82 -14.40
CA GLY A 109 10.56 -11.88 -15.34
C GLY A 109 9.12 -12.24 -15.77
N LYS A 110 8.57 -13.39 -15.33
CA LYS A 110 7.20 -13.81 -15.64
C LYS A 110 6.26 -13.58 -14.45
N THR A 111 5.06 -13.12 -14.74
CA THR A 111 4.00 -12.98 -13.73
C THR A 111 3.35 -14.34 -13.48
N VAL A 112 3.35 -14.78 -12.23
CA VAL A 112 2.78 -16.07 -11.81
C VAL A 112 1.83 -15.89 -10.62
N ASP A 113 0.88 -16.83 -10.47
CA ASP A 113 0.00 -16.90 -9.30
C ASP A 113 0.82 -17.17 -8.03
N ALA A 114 0.62 -16.34 -6.99
CA ALA A 114 1.25 -16.51 -5.69
C ALA A 114 0.58 -17.59 -4.83
N LYS A 115 -0.60 -18.09 -5.24
CA LYS A 115 -1.42 -19.09 -4.55
C LYS A 115 -1.81 -18.70 -3.11
N LEU A 116 -1.86 -17.39 -2.84
CA LEU A 116 -2.36 -16.88 -1.57
C LEU A 116 -3.89 -16.84 -1.61
N LYS A 117 -4.52 -17.06 -0.45
CA LYS A 117 -5.97 -17.22 -0.33
C LYS A 117 -6.53 -16.34 0.80
N PRO A 118 -7.74 -15.76 0.66
CA PRO A 118 -8.44 -15.12 1.76
C PRO A 118 -8.75 -16.13 2.86
N ILE A 119 -8.90 -15.62 4.09
CA ILE A 119 -9.22 -16.42 5.28
C ILE A 119 -10.42 -15.77 5.96
N PHE A 120 -11.52 -16.51 6.07
CA PHE A 120 -12.63 -16.10 6.91
C PHE A 120 -12.42 -16.56 8.36
N LYS A 121 -12.29 -15.61 9.29
CA LYS A 121 -12.06 -15.85 10.72
C LYS A 121 -12.74 -14.77 11.55
N ASN A 122 -13.27 -15.11 12.72
CA ASN A 122 -13.90 -14.15 13.64
C ASN A 122 -14.92 -13.24 12.91
N ASN A 123 -15.80 -13.86 12.11
CA ASN A 123 -16.82 -13.18 11.32
C ASN A 123 -16.30 -12.13 10.32
N THR A 124 -15.02 -12.19 9.96
CA THR A 124 -14.34 -11.21 9.12
C THR A 124 -13.59 -11.92 8.01
N LEU A 125 -13.76 -11.45 6.77
CA LEU A 125 -12.97 -11.92 5.63
C LEU A 125 -11.64 -11.16 5.61
N TYR A 126 -10.55 -11.87 5.81
CA TYR A 126 -9.20 -11.34 5.72
C TYR A 126 -8.56 -11.68 4.39
N VAL A 127 -7.81 -10.73 3.83
CA VAL A 127 -7.04 -10.91 2.59
C VAL A 127 -5.57 -10.63 2.83
N PRO A 128 -4.65 -11.21 2.03
CA PRO A 128 -3.27 -10.77 2.01
C PRO A 128 -3.18 -9.27 1.74
N VAL A 129 -2.37 -8.54 2.51
CA VAL A 129 -2.21 -7.09 2.37
C VAL A 129 -1.80 -6.68 0.95
N GLN A 130 -1.07 -7.55 0.24
CA GLN A 130 -0.64 -7.37 -1.14
C GLN A 130 -1.83 -7.26 -2.12
N PHE A 131 -2.97 -7.88 -1.80
CA PHE A 131 -4.17 -7.77 -2.62
C PHE A 131 -4.71 -6.33 -2.62
N LEU A 132 -4.64 -5.62 -1.49
CA LEU A 132 -5.06 -4.22 -1.42
C LEU A 132 -4.20 -3.30 -2.29
N SER A 133 -2.90 -3.56 -2.38
CA SER A 133 -1.97 -2.83 -3.24
C SER A 133 -1.93 -3.31 -4.70
N SER A 134 -2.71 -4.34 -5.03
CA SER A 134 -2.74 -4.88 -6.39
C SER A 134 -3.41 -3.89 -7.36
N LYS A 135 -3.20 -4.09 -8.67
CA LYS A 135 -3.92 -3.33 -9.71
C LYS A 135 -5.43 -3.51 -9.68
N ILE A 136 -5.92 -4.59 -9.05
CA ILE A 136 -7.35 -4.90 -8.93
C ILE A 136 -8.02 -3.91 -7.96
N MET A 137 -7.41 -3.73 -6.78
CA MET A 137 -7.94 -2.84 -5.73
C MET A 137 -7.45 -1.39 -5.88
N GLY A 138 -6.19 -1.20 -6.27
CA GLY A 138 -5.61 0.13 -6.51
C GLY A 138 -5.44 0.98 -5.24
N TYR A 139 -5.35 0.37 -4.06
CA TYR A 139 -5.09 1.13 -2.83
C TYR A 139 -3.58 1.33 -2.61
N SER A 140 -3.20 2.47 -2.06
CA SER A 140 -1.84 2.70 -1.57
C SER A 140 -1.71 2.12 -0.18
N VAL A 141 -0.78 1.18 0.01
CA VAL A 141 -0.52 0.59 1.32
C VAL A 141 0.91 0.87 1.75
N LYS A 142 1.08 1.43 2.96
CA LYS A 142 2.37 1.63 3.61
C LYS A 142 2.36 0.96 4.98
N ILE A 143 3.42 0.23 5.30
CA ILE A 143 3.60 -0.32 6.64
C ILE A 143 4.69 0.51 7.32
N VAL A 144 4.33 1.18 8.41
CA VAL A 144 5.23 2.05 9.19
C VAL A 144 5.39 1.50 10.61
N THR A 145 6.46 1.90 11.29
CA THR A 145 6.64 1.59 12.72
C THR A 145 6.25 2.81 13.52
N GLU A 146 5.24 2.67 14.38
CA GLU A 146 4.78 3.71 15.31
C GLU A 146 4.91 3.18 16.74
N LYS A 147 5.67 3.87 17.59
CA LYS A 147 5.85 3.50 19.01
C LYS A 147 6.26 2.03 19.22
N GLY A 148 7.19 1.54 18.39
CA GLY A 148 7.70 0.16 18.44
C GLY A 148 6.76 -0.92 17.90
N LYS A 149 5.58 -0.55 17.37
CA LYS A 149 4.61 -1.48 16.77
C LYS A 149 4.41 -1.16 15.30
N ARG A 150 4.13 -2.17 14.47
CA ARG A 150 3.84 -1.93 13.04
C ARG A 150 2.40 -1.44 12.88
N ALA A 151 2.22 -0.40 12.07
CA ALA A 151 0.93 0.14 11.67
C ALA A 151 0.77 0.04 10.15
N ILE A 152 -0.42 -0.34 9.68
CA ILE A 152 -0.73 -0.44 8.25
C ILE A 152 -1.55 0.79 7.86
N HIS A 153 -1.01 1.62 6.98
CA HIS A 153 -1.69 2.79 6.42
C HIS A 153 -2.21 2.44 5.03
N VAL A 154 -3.53 2.54 4.85
CA VAL A 154 -4.22 2.33 3.58
C VAL A 154 -4.81 3.66 3.14
N ASN A 155 -4.47 4.12 1.94
CA ASN A 155 -4.92 5.38 1.38
C ASN A 155 -5.34 5.20 -0.08
N LYS A 156 -6.12 6.14 -0.61
CA LYS A 156 -6.32 6.22 -2.06
C LYS A 156 -5.02 6.63 -2.74
N LEU A 157 -4.76 6.10 -3.93
CA LEU A 157 -3.83 6.75 -4.85
C LEU A 157 -4.42 8.15 -5.14
N LYS A 158 -3.85 9.22 -4.58
CA LYS A 158 -4.09 10.56 -5.11
C LYS A 158 -3.72 10.51 -6.61
N PRO A 159 -4.48 11.15 -7.52
CA PRO A 159 -3.98 11.42 -8.85
C PRO A 159 -2.59 12.05 -8.68
N GLN A 160 -1.56 11.35 -9.15
CA GLN A 160 -0.22 11.89 -9.13
C GLN A 160 -0.27 13.20 -9.93
N PRO A 161 0.16 14.36 -9.38
CA PRO A 161 0.38 15.54 -10.19
C PRO A 161 1.26 15.09 -11.37
N LYS A 162 0.84 15.37 -12.61
CA LYS A 162 1.60 15.03 -13.81
C LYS A 162 3.02 15.59 -13.63
N SER A 163 3.97 14.75 -13.25
CA SER A 163 5.36 15.15 -13.17
C SER A 163 5.80 15.46 -14.59
N LYS A 164 6.11 16.73 -14.85
CA LYS A 164 6.83 17.18 -16.06
C LYS A 164 7.97 16.19 -16.33
N PRO A 165 8.19 15.73 -17.58
CA PRO A 165 9.21 14.73 -17.87
C PRO A 165 10.56 15.18 -17.29
N ALA A 166 11.17 14.33 -16.48
CA ALA A 166 12.51 14.59 -15.96
C ALA A 166 13.47 14.72 -17.16
N PRO A 167 14.32 15.78 -17.21
CA PRO A 167 15.40 15.85 -18.19
C PRO A 167 16.28 14.61 -18.04
N LYS A 168 16.58 13.94 -19.16
CA LYS A 168 17.50 12.80 -19.20
C LYS A 168 18.87 13.30 -18.73
N SER A 169 19.36 12.78 -17.61
CA SER A 169 20.74 13.03 -17.15
C SER A 169 21.68 12.05 -17.85
N ASP A 170 22.58 12.57 -18.68
CA ASP A 170 23.68 11.81 -19.28
C ASP A 170 24.67 11.31 -18.19
N PRO A 171 25.18 10.07 -18.28
CA PRO A 171 25.81 9.41 -17.14
C PRO A 171 27.34 9.59 -17.05
N TYR A 172 27.95 10.60 -17.67
CA TYR A 172 29.38 10.90 -17.49
C TYR A 172 29.70 12.38 -17.71
N LYS A 173 29.91 13.12 -16.61
CA LYS A 173 30.97 14.13 -16.53
C LYS A 173 31.32 14.42 -15.07
N GLU A 174 32.61 14.30 -14.78
CA GLU A 174 33.28 14.39 -13.49
C GLU A 174 33.14 15.76 -12.82
N LEU A 175 33.05 15.75 -11.48
CA LEU A 175 33.55 16.84 -10.61
C LEU A 175 35.08 16.68 -10.47
N PRO A 176 35.89 17.68 -10.07
CA PRO A 176 35.60 19.08 -9.68
C PRO A 176 36.65 20.12 -10.19
N LYS A 177 36.42 21.44 -9.99
CA LYS A 177 37.45 22.36 -9.43
C LYS A 177 36.92 23.78 -9.16
N ASN A 178 36.83 24.07 -7.88
CA ASN A 178 37.34 25.25 -7.15
C ASN A 178 37.04 26.71 -7.59
N GLU A 179 36.65 27.47 -6.56
CA GLU A 179 37.02 28.85 -6.22
C GLU A 179 36.27 30.07 -6.80
N GLN A 180 35.98 30.99 -5.86
CA GLN A 180 35.74 32.45 -5.94
C GLN A 180 34.32 33.01 -6.22
N ILE A 181 33.69 33.47 -5.13
CA ILE A 181 32.92 34.74 -5.03
C ILE A 181 33.97 35.88 -4.89
N PRO A 182 33.76 37.21 -5.17
CA PRO A 182 32.49 37.96 -5.32
C PRO A 182 32.51 39.16 -6.33
N VAL A 183 31.51 40.05 -6.20
CA VAL A 183 31.49 41.53 -6.44
C VAL A 183 30.49 42.04 -7.51
N THR A 184 29.39 42.60 -7.00
CA THR A 184 28.85 43.97 -7.21
C THR A 184 28.65 44.52 -8.63
N GLY A 185 27.45 45.02 -8.90
CA GLY A 185 27.16 45.94 -10.01
C GLY A 185 25.71 46.43 -9.98
N ASP A 186 25.56 47.75 -9.90
CA ASP A 186 24.40 48.52 -9.45
C ASP A 186 23.51 49.04 -10.61
N MET A 187 22.28 49.44 -10.24
CA MET A 187 21.40 50.46 -10.84
C MET A 187 21.16 50.54 -12.37
N SER A 188 19.89 50.39 -12.77
CA SER A 188 19.20 51.40 -13.62
C SER A 188 17.66 51.23 -13.70
N LYS A 189 16.98 52.18 -13.03
CA LYS A 189 15.68 52.86 -13.29
C LYS A 189 14.64 52.29 -14.29
N ALA A 190 13.44 51.98 -13.75
CA ALA A 190 12.09 52.62 -13.90
C ALA A 190 11.51 53.01 -15.31
N PRO A 191 10.21 53.39 -15.49
CA PRO A 191 8.95 53.17 -14.71
C PRO A 191 7.67 52.78 -15.53
N ILE A 192 6.62 52.35 -14.80
CA ILE A 192 5.15 52.67 -14.85
C ILE A 192 4.39 52.72 -16.20
N SER A 193 3.25 52.00 -16.28
CA SER A 193 1.95 52.57 -16.71
C SER A 193 0.77 51.65 -16.38
N ASP A 194 -0.12 52.16 -15.53
CA ASP A 194 -1.46 51.65 -15.24
C ASP A 194 -2.40 51.70 -16.46
N GLY A 195 -3.43 50.85 -16.45
CA GLY A 195 -4.48 50.82 -17.46
C GLY A 195 -5.71 50.04 -16.99
N LYS A 196 -6.47 50.65 -16.08
CA LYS A 196 -7.79 50.23 -15.58
C LYS A 196 -8.88 50.59 -16.59
N THR A 197 -9.74 49.64 -16.99
CA THR A 197 -11.18 49.87 -17.22
C THR A 197 -11.95 48.54 -17.24
N ALA A 198 -13.13 48.57 -16.63
CA ALA A 198 -14.00 47.45 -16.31
C ALA A 198 -15.17 47.32 -17.34
N PRO A 199 -16.32 46.70 -17.01
CA PRO A 199 -16.91 45.58 -17.76
C PRO A 199 -18.11 45.98 -18.65
N VAL A 200 -18.50 45.12 -19.59
CA VAL A 200 -19.80 45.26 -20.28
C VAL A 200 -20.50 43.91 -20.40
N SER A 201 -21.71 43.88 -19.83
CA SER A 201 -22.80 42.92 -19.90
C SER A 201 -23.55 42.90 -21.23
N LYS A 202 -24.19 41.76 -21.55
CA LYS A 202 -25.54 41.52 -22.16
C LYS A 202 -25.49 40.20 -22.98
N GLU A 203 -26.23 39.14 -22.62
CA GLU A 203 -27.69 38.93 -22.72
C GLU A 203 -28.16 38.72 -24.16
N PHE A 204 -28.51 37.47 -24.54
CA PHE A 204 -29.48 36.99 -25.57
C PHE A 204 -29.46 35.43 -25.48
N ALA A 205 -30.43 34.72 -24.90
CA ALA A 205 -31.79 34.38 -25.36
C ALA A 205 -31.86 33.43 -26.59
N ASN A 206 -32.55 32.30 -26.39
CA ASN A 206 -33.21 31.37 -27.34
C ASN A 206 -32.36 30.62 -28.38
N GLN A 207 -32.30 29.29 -28.29
CA GLN A 207 -33.30 28.32 -28.78
C GLN A 207 -33.02 26.94 -28.17
#